data_AF-A0A373LHT0-F1
#
_entry.id   AF-A0A373LHT0-F1
#
_cell.length_a   1.000
_cell.length_b   1.000
_cell.length_c   1.000
_cell.angle_alpha   90.00
_cell.angle_beta   90.00
_cell.angle_gamma   90.00
#
_symmetry.space_group_name_H-M   'P 1'
#
loop_
_entity.id
_entity.type
_entity.pdbx_description
1 polymer ?
#
loop_
_entity_poly.entity_id
_entity_poly.type
_entity_poly.pdbx_seq_one_letter_code
_entity_poly.pdbx_strand_id
1 'polypeptide(L)'
;MTKCKKTRDFLKTNIVDIIGIFVAIVGIVVAIIIGWKTCEISKNQELIGQRSESIMYSVTNGTKGIEYAIDGRVQNQIKSYKPVIKVKRGIIDVLKVIKYNGKEFKILGQPKEELMDKYRLSKKGLQLTVEQNITKDYGDNIFYDYFFVYIKSGDGSEHLDLIYTKINLNNTDKVLKPVLKTKLDILENTNNDKGYLEMMNSYKKLLKEIDKLSSGQLVLY
;
A
#
# COMPACT_ATOMS: atom_id res chain seq x y z
N MET A 1 50.33 51.57 -45.93
CA MET A 1 49.16 51.73 -45.03
C MET A 1 48.28 50.46 -44.94
N THR A 2 48.81 49.25 -45.19
CA THR A 2 48.02 48.01 -45.38
C THR A 2 48.29 46.91 -44.35
N LYS A 3 49.36 47.00 -43.54
CA LYS A 3 49.66 46.02 -42.49
C LYS A 3 48.78 46.15 -41.22
N CYS A 4 48.24 47.33 -40.94
CA CYS A 4 47.47 47.60 -39.71
C CYS A 4 45.99 47.14 -39.81
N LYS A 5 45.47 46.91 -41.03
CA LYS A 5 44.09 46.45 -41.26
C LYS A 5 43.96 44.94 -41.09
N LYS A 6 44.92 44.17 -41.62
CA LYS A 6 44.93 42.70 -41.61
C LYS A 6 45.01 42.10 -40.19
N THR A 7 45.77 42.74 -39.29
CA THR A 7 45.86 42.32 -37.88
C THR A 7 44.59 42.61 -37.10
N ARG A 8 43.88 43.69 -37.45
CA ARG A 8 42.64 44.11 -36.79
C ARG A 8 41.47 43.21 -37.17
N ASP A 9 41.41 42.77 -38.42
CA ASP A 9 40.40 41.82 -38.90
C ASP A 9 40.65 40.41 -38.32
N PHE A 10 41.90 39.95 -38.24
CA PHE A 10 42.26 38.64 -37.66
C PHE A 10 41.98 38.55 -36.14
N LEU A 11 42.21 39.63 -35.39
CA LEU A 11 41.81 39.71 -33.99
C LEU A 11 40.27 39.70 -33.84
N LYS A 12 39.56 40.37 -34.74
CA LYS A 12 38.09 40.43 -34.72
C LYS A 12 37.45 39.06 -34.96
N THR A 13 38.00 38.27 -35.88
CA THR A 13 37.50 36.90 -36.17
C THR A 13 37.70 35.98 -34.97
N ASN A 14 38.90 35.96 -34.37
CA ASN A 14 39.18 35.14 -33.19
C ASN A 14 38.31 35.52 -31.98
N ILE A 15 38.04 36.81 -31.76
CA ILE A 15 37.16 37.26 -30.67
C ILE A 15 35.71 36.81 -30.90
N VAL A 16 35.21 36.89 -32.13
CA VAL A 16 33.85 36.43 -32.48
C VAL A 16 33.71 34.91 -32.30
N ASP A 17 34.72 34.14 -32.68
CA ASP A 17 34.73 32.67 -32.52
C ASP A 17 34.79 32.26 -31.04
N ILE A 18 35.61 32.95 -30.23
CA ILE A 18 35.68 32.73 -28.77
C ILE A 18 34.34 33.06 -28.10
N ILE A 19 33.68 34.15 -28.49
CA ILE A 19 32.35 34.51 -28.00
C ILE A 19 31.32 33.45 -28.41
N GLY A 20 31.38 32.95 -29.65
CA GLY A 20 30.50 31.89 -30.14
C GLY A 20 30.63 30.60 -29.33
N ILE A 21 31.86 30.18 -29.04
CA ILE A 21 32.13 29.00 -28.19
C ILE A 21 31.62 29.23 -26.76
N PHE A 22 31.86 30.42 -26.19
CA PHE A 22 31.37 30.75 -24.85
C PHE A 22 29.85 30.70 -24.77
N VAL A 23 29.13 31.29 -25.73
CA VAL A 23 27.67 31.24 -25.82
C VAL A 23 27.16 29.80 -25.96
N ALA A 24 27.83 28.96 -26.74
CA ALA A 24 27.47 27.56 -26.89
C ALA A 24 27.64 26.77 -25.57
N ILE A 25 28.75 26.98 -24.85
CA ILE A 25 28.99 26.34 -23.55
C ILE A 25 27.93 26.77 -22.53
N VAL A 26 27.64 28.07 -22.45
CA VAL A 26 26.59 28.59 -21.56
C VAL A 26 25.23 27.99 -21.93
N GLY A 27 24.91 27.89 -23.23
CA GLY A 27 23.68 27.26 -23.72
C GLY A 27 23.54 25.80 -23.30
N ILE A 28 24.63 25.02 -23.38
CA ILE A 28 24.64 23.62 -22.93
C ILE A 28 24.41 23.53 -21.42
N VAL A 29 25.07 24.36 -20.62
CA VAL A 29 24.91 24.37 -19.16
C VAL A 29 23.46 24.72 -18.78
N VAL A 30 22.87 25.73 -19.42
CA VAL A 30 21.47 26.10 -19.20
C VAL A 30 20.53 24.96 -19.59
N ALA A 31 20.77 24.29 -20.73
CA ALA A 31 19.97 23.15 -21.16
C ALA A 31 20.00 21.97 -20.17
N ILE A 32 21.17 21.68 -19.58
CA ILE A 32 21.32 20.64 -18.54
C ILE A 32 20.51 21.00 -17.30
N ILE A 33 20.62 22.26 -16.83
CA ILE A 33 19.88 22.74 -15.66
C ILE A 33 18.37 22.64 -15.89
N ILE A 34 17.89 23.09 -17.06
CA ILE A 34 16.48 22.97 -17.43
C ILE A 34 16.06 21.50 -17.47
N GLY A 35 16.85 20.63 -18.10
CA GLY A 35 16.55 19.19 -18.19
C GLY A 35 16.42 18.52 -16.81
N TRP A 36 17.31 18.86 -15.86
CA TRP A 36 17.20 18.38 -14.48
C TRP A 36 15.92 18.87 -13.80
N LYS A 37 15.58 20.15 -13.96
CA LYS A 37 14.35 20.71 -13.38
C LYS A 37 13.09 20.12 -14.00
N THR A 38 13.06 19.90 -15.31
CA THR A 38 11.95 19.22 -15.99
C THR A 38 11.79 17.79 -15.48
N CYS A 39 12.88 17.05 -15.27
CA CYS A 39 12.81 15.69 -14.70
C CYS A 39 12.23 15.68 -13.27
N GLU A 40 12.64 16.63 -12.43
CA GLU A 40 12.11 16.82 -11.08
C GLU A 40 10.60 17.15 -11.10
N ILE A 41 10.19 18.05 -12.00
CA ILE A 41 8.77 18.41 -12.19
C ILE A 41 7.96 17.20 -12.65
N SER A 42 8.44 16.42 -13.62
CA SER A 42 7.74 15.23 -14.10
C SER A 42 7.52 14.20 -12.99
N LYS A 43 8.53 13.95 -12.14
CA LYS A 43 8.38 13.07 -10.96
C LYS A 43 7.34 13.60 -9.99
N ASN A 44 7.36 14.90 -9.72
CA ASN A 44 6.38 15.52 -8.83
C ASN A 44 4.96 15.49 -9.41
N GLN A 45 4.81 15.69 -10.72
CA GLN A 45 3.51 15.58 -11.40
C GLN A 45 2.98 14.15 -11.38
N GLU A 46 3.83 13.13 -11.58
CA GLU A 46 3.43 11.73 -11.46
C GLU A 46 2.94 11.43 -10.03
N LEU A 47 3.66 11.91 -9.02
CA LEU A 47 3.28 11.71 -7.62
C LEU A 47 1.97 12.43 -7.26
N ILE A 48 1.79 13.67 -7.71
CA ILE A 48 0.53 14.42 -7.55
C ILE A 48 -0.62 13.69 -8.27
N GLY A 49 -0.37 13.21 -9.49
CA GLY A 49 -1.33 12.42 -10.25
C GLY A 49 -1.77 11.19 -9.48
N GLN A 50 -0.83 10.37 -9.02
CA GLN A 50 -1.12 9.17 -8.22
C GLN A 50 -1.84 9.48 -6.90
N ARG A 51 -1.56 10.62 -6.25
CA ARG A 51 -2.31 11.05 -5.05
C ARG A 51 -3.77 11.37 -5.35
N SER A 52 -4.05 11.92 -6.52
CA SER A 52 -5.43 12.23 -6.93
C SER A 52 -6.23 11.00 -7.39
N GLU A 53 -5.57 9.85 -7.58
CA GLU A 53 -6.25 8.63 -7.99
C GLU A 53 -6.87 7.91 -6.79
N SER A 54 -8.12 7.45 -6.97
CA SER A 54 -8.74 6.54 -6.03
C SER A 54 -7.91 5.26 -5.89
N ILE A 55 -7.77 4.80 -4.65
CA ILE A 55 -6.97 3.63 -4.35
C ILE A 55 -7.61 2.36 -4.91
N MET A 56 -6.80 1.53 -5.57
CA MET A 56 -7.16 0.18 -5.95
C MET A 56 -6.07 -0.77 -5.48
N TYR A 57 -6.44 -1.78 -4.70
CA TYR A 57 -5.51 -2.76 -4.18
C TYR A 57 -6.09 -4.18 -4.22
N SER A 58 -5.22 -5.16 -3.98
CA SER A 58 -5.60 -6.57 -3.95
C SER A 58 -4.85 -7.29 -2.84
N VAL A 59 -5.40 -8.41 -2.38
CA VAL A 59 -4.76 -9.24 -1.36
C VAL A 59 -4.34 -10.55 -2.00
N THR A 60 -3.10 -10.97 -1.71
CA THR A 60 -2.52 -12.22 -2.24
C THR A 60 -1.76 -12.95 -1.14
N ASN A 61 -1.50 -14.24 -1.33
CA ASN A 61 -0.56 -14.97 -0.47
C ASN A 61 0.83 -14.35 -0.59
N GLY A 62 1.46 -14.08 0.56
CA GLY A 62 2.85 -13.70 0.63
C GLY A 62 3.80 -14.89 0.55
N THR A 63 5.06 -14.63 0.87
CA THR A 63 6.13 -15.65 0.87
C THR A 63 6.52 -16.10 2.28
N LYS A 64 6.07 -15.40 3.32
CA LYS A 64 6.34 -15.79 4.71
C LYS A 64 5.31 -16.80 5.18
N GLY A 65 5.78 -17.99 5.53
CA GLY A 65 4.97 -19.05 6.10
C GLY A 65 4.36 -18.65 7.45
N ILE A 66 3.18 -19.20 7.73
CA ILE A 66 2.56 -19.24 9.06
C ILE A 66 2.05 -20.65 9.31
N GLU A 67 2.02 -21.02 10.59
CA GLU A 67 1.49 -22.29 11.04
C GLU A 67 0.31 -22.02 11.96
N TYR A 68 -0.82 -22.64 11.66
CA TYR A 68 -2.00 -22.59 12.51
C TYR A 68 -1.94 -23.72 13.54
N ALA A 69 -2.15 -23.39 14.81
CA ALA A 69 -2.34 -24.36 15.89
C ALA A 69 -3.82 -24.40 16.26
N ILE A 70 -4.58 -25.27 15.58
CA ILE A 70 -6.03 -25.40 15.81
C ILE A 70 -6.28 -26.52 16.82
N ASP A 71 -7.05 -26.22 17.87
CA ASP A 71 -7.42 -27.13 18.97
C ASP A 71 -6.22 -27.69 19.80
N GLY A 72 -5.11 -26.94 19.91
CA GLY A 72 -3.98 -27.29 20.79
C GLY A 72 -3.18 -28.54 20.41
N ARG A 73 -3.52 -29.20 19.29
CA ARG A 73 -2.83 -30.41 18.82
C ARG A 73 -1.69 -30.03 17.89
N VAL A 74 -0.45 -30.27 18.32
CA VAL A 74 0.80 -30.04 17.58
C VAL A 74 0.82 -30.78 16.22
N GLN A 75 0.03 -31.84 16.05
CA GLN A 75 -0.09 -32.61 14.80
C GLN A 75 -0.91 -31.92 13.69
N ASN A 76 -1.57 -30.79 13.96
CA ASN A 76 -2.32 -30.02 12.97
C ASN A 76 -1.64 -28.69 12.61
N GLN A 77 -0.32 -28.67 12.46
CA GLN A 77 0.39 -27.52 11.91
C GLN A 77 0.03 -27.34 10.43
N ILE A 78 -0.93 -26.46 10.16
CA ILE A 78 -1.34 -26.15 8.80
C ILE A 78 -0.47 -25.02 8.29
N LYS A 79 0.35 -25.30 7.29
CA LYS A 79 1.18 -24.30 6.62
C LYS A 79 0.31 -23.42 5.73
N SER A 80 0.44 -22.11 5.93
CA SER A 80 -0.14 -21.08 5.08
C SER A 80 0.87 -19.95 4.88
N TYR A 81 0.47 -18.87 4.23
CA TYR A 81 1.30 -17.70 4.01
C TYR A 81 0.61 -16.45 4.54
N LYS A 82 1.39 -15.52 5.11
CA LYS A 82 0.86 -14.22 5.52
C LYS A 82 0.31 -13.46 4.31
N PRO A 83 -0.88 -12.86 4.42
CA PRO A 83 -1.45 -12.06 3.34
C PRO A 83 -0.60 -10.82 3.05
N VAL A 84 -0.58 -10.43 1.78
CA VAL A 84 0.14 -9.26 1.25
C VAL A 84 -0.84 -8.38 0.48
N ILE A 85 -0.90 -7.10 0.86
CA ILE A 85 -1.63 -6.06 0.12
C ILE A 85 -0.76 -5.57 -1.02
N LYS A 86 -1.29 -5.59 -2.25
CA LYS A 86 -0.64 -5.02 -3.44
C LYS A 86 -1.48 -3.86 -3.95
N VAL A 87 -0.93 -2.65 -3.88
CA VAL A 87 -1.52 -1.46 -4.49
C VAL A 87 -1.31 -1.54 -6.00
N LYS A 88 -2.40 -1.40 -6.74
CA LYS A 88 -2.41 -1.36 -8.21
C LYS A 88 -2.54 0.07 -8.74
N ARG A 89 -3.25 0.93 -7.99
CA ARG A 89 -3.53 2.33 -8.33
C ARG A 89 -3.73 3.16 -7.06
N GLY A 90 -3.43 4.45 -7.14
CA GLY A 90 -3.56 5.37 -6.01
C GLY A 90 -2.49 5.17 -4.93
N ILE A 91 -2.62 5.92 -3.85
CA ILE A 91 -1.65 5.96 -2.76
C ILE A 91 -2.31 5.62 -1.43
N ILE A 92 -1.63 4.82 -0.60
CA ILE A 92 -1.98 4.63 0.82
C ILE A 92 -1.20 5.68 1.63
N ASP A 93 -1.90 6.59 2.28
CA ASP A 93 -1.29 7.56 3.21
C ASP A 93 -1.35 7.08 4.66
N VAL A 94 -2.42 6.39 5.04
CA VAL A 94 -2.53 5.72 6.34
C VAL A 94 -2.97 4.29 6.12
N LEU A 95 -2.33 3.36 6.81
CA LEU A 95 -2.81 2.00 6.94
C LEU A 95 -2.75 1.56 8.39
N LYS A 96 -3.88 1.07 8.90
CA LYS A 96 -3.96 0.39 10.20
C LYS A 96 -4.48 -1.02 10.00
N VAL A 97 -3.73 -2.00 10.49
CA VAL A 97 -4.19 -3.39 10.57
C VAL A 97 -4.83 -3.58 11.93
N ILE A 98 -6.08 -4.02 11.94
CA ILE A 98 -6.94 -4.06 13.12
C ILE A 98 -7.38 -5.50 13.35
N LYS A 99 -7.14 -6.00 14.55
CA LYS A 99 -7.77 -7.21 15.08
C LYS A 99 -8.93 -6.78 15.95
N TYR A 100 -10.11 -7.31 15.66
CA TYR A 100 -11.30 -7.07 16.47
C TYR A 100 -12.23 -8.28 16.42
N ASN A 101 -12.53 -8.86 17.59
CA ASN A 101 -13.41 -10.03 17.72
C ASN A 101 -14.81 -9.66 18.26
N GLY A 102 -15.18 -8.38 18.18
CA GLY A 102 -16.46 -7.89 18.70
C GLY A 102 -16.43 -7.52 20.20
N LYS A 103 -15.31 -7.75 20.89
CA LYS A 103 -15.03 -7.33 22.26
C LYS A 103 -13.69 -6.61 22.35
N GLU A 104 -12.60 -7.33 22.06
CA GLU A 104 -11.23 -6.83 22.18
C GLU A 104 -10.76 -6.20 20.88
N PHE A 105 -10.13 -5.03 20.98
CA PHE A 105 -9.59 -4.27 19.87
C PHE A 105 -8.08 -4.14 19.98
N LYS A 106 -7.36 -4.50 18.91
CA LYS A 106 -5.91 -4.34 18.85
C LYS A 106 -5.47 -3.84 17.48
N ILE A 107 -4.73 -2.74 17.45
CA ILE A 107 -4.00 -2.33 16.25
C ILE A 107 -2.75 -3.21 16.18
N LEU A 108 -2.71 -4.10 15.20
CA LEU A 108 -1.61 -5.05 14.98
C LEU A 108 -0.39 -4.38 14.35
N GLY A 109 -0.59 -3.23 13.72
CA GLY A 109 0.50 -2.41 13.24
C GLY A 109 0.06 -1.30 12.30
N GLN A 110 0.88 -0.26 12.26
CA GLN A 110 0.96 0.73 11.21
C GLN A 110 2.35 0.56 10.57
N PRO A 111 2.49 0.50 9.23
CA PRO A 111 3.81 0.49 8.63
C PRO A 111 4.61 1.70 9.12
N LYS A 112 5.89 1.53 9.44
CA LYS A 112 6.77 2.66 9.78
C LYS A 112 6.69 3.69 8.66
N GLU A 113 6.67 4.98 9.03
CA GLU A 113 6.54 6.09 8.08
C GLU A 113 7.61 6.03 6.97
N GLU A 114 8.85 5.63 7.31
CA GLU A 114 9.95 5.40 6.37
C GLU A 114 9.67 4.30 5.32
N LEU A 115 8.79 3.35 5.64
CA LEU A 115 8.34 2.33 4.71
C LEU A 115 7.12 2.79 3.91
N MET A 116 6.35 3.76 4.40
CA MET A 116 5.20 4.31 3.68
C MET A 116 5.63 4.92 2.35
N ASP A 117 6.77 5.61 2.26
CA ASP A 117 7.28 6.12 0.98
C ASP A 117 7.60 5.01 -0.04
N LYS A 118 8.03 3.84 0.44
CA LYS A 118 8.21 2.66 -0.41
C LYS A 118 6.87 2.06 -0.87
N TYR A 119 5.81 2.20 -0.08
CA TYR A 119 4.46 1.71 -0.44
C TYR A 119 3.65 2.73 -1.25
N ARG A 120 3.94 4.03 -1.09
CA ARG A 120 3.36 5.14 -1.86
C ARG A 120 3.74 5.07 -3.34
N LEU A 121 4.93 4.54 -3.66
CA LEU A 121 5.49 4.64 -5.02
C LEU A 121 5.87 3.30 -5.67
N SER A 122 5.79 2.18 -4.95
CA SER A 122 6.28 0.91 -5.50
C SER A 122 5.18 -0.10 -5.75
N LYS A 123 5.30 -0.79 -6.89
CA LYS A 123 4.62 -2.06 -7.21
C LYS A 123 4.93 -3.19 -6.21
N LYS A 124 5.68 -2.93 -5.13
CA LYS A 124 6.06 -3.93 -4.13
C LYS A 124 4.93 -4.04 -3.11
N GLY A 125 4.41 -5.26 -2.97
CA GLY A 125 3.35 -5.53 -2.01
C GLY A 125 3.77 -5.27 -0.58
N LEU A 126 2.86 -4.71 0.20
CA LEU A 126 2.97 -4.59 1.64
C LEU A 126 2.63 -5.93 2.29
N GLN A 127 3.64 -6.55 2.90
CA GLN A 127 3.44 -7.74 3.70
C GLN A 127 2.92 -7.37 5.09
N LEU A 128 1.73 -7.87 5.41
CA LEU A 128 1.13 -7.60 6.71
C LEU A 128 1.64 -8.61 7.74
N THR A 129 2.03 -8.10 8.90
CA THR A 129 2.23 -8.94 10.08
C THR A 129 0.89 -8.98 10.80
N VAL A 130 0.16 -10.08 10.61
CA VAL A 130 -1.11 -10.30 11.27
C VAL A 130 -0.90 -11.35 12.36
N GLU A 131 -1.26 -11.03 13.60
CA GLU A 131 -1.44 -12.02 14.66
C GLU A 131 -2.75 -12.76 14.40
N GLN A 132 -2.73 -14.08 14.52
CA GLN A 132 -3.88 -14.94 14.19
C GLN A 132 -5.12 -14.55 15.00
N ASN A 133 -6.28 -14.51 14.35
CA ASN A 133 -7.57 -14.30 14.98
C ASN A 133 -8.55 -15.37 14.49
N ILE A 134 -8.43 -16.56 15.07
CA ILE A 134 -9.15 -17.75 14.63
C ILE A 134 -10.52 -17.78 15.30
N THR A 135 -11.59 -17.71 14.51
CA THR A 135 -12.94 -18.04 14.97
C THR A 135 -13.33 -19.43 14.48
N LYS A 136 -13.95 -20.21 15.37
CA LYS A 136 -14.42 -21.57 15.11
C LYS A 136 -15.89 -21.52 14.74
N ASP A 137 -16.27 -22.19 13.66
CA ASP A 137 -17.68 -22.51 13.47
C ASP A 137 -18.05 -23.66 14.42
N TYR A 138 -19.01 -23.44 15.32
CA TYR A 138 -19.52 -24.50 16.19
C TYR A 138 -20.36 -25.47 15.36
N GLY A 139 -19.70 -26.50 14.84
CA GLY A 139 -20.31 -27.62 14.13
C GLY A 139 -19.49 -28.13 12.95
N ASP A 140 -18.76 -27.22 12.29
CA ASP A 140 -18.01 -27.52 11.07
C ASP A 140 -16.51 -27.38 11.29
N ASN A 141 -15.72 -28.22 10.62
CA ASN A 141 -14.25 -28.20 10.59
C ASN A 141 -13.69 -26.99 9.81
N ILE A 142 -14.39 -25.85 9.88
CA ILE A 142 -14.13 -24.61 9.18
C ILE A 142 -13.75 -23.53 10.19
N PHE A 143 -12.64 -22.87 9.89
CA PHE A 143 -12.10 -21.79 10.70
C PHE A 143 -11.83 -20.56 9.83
N TYR A 144 -11.93 -19.39 10.43
CA TYR A 144 -11.65 -18.13 9.76
C TYR A 144 -10.57 -17.38 10.52
N ASP A 145 -9.49 -17.02 9.82
CA ASP A 145 -8.46 -16.11 10.32
C ASP A 145 -8.65 -14.75 9.64
N TYR A 146 -8.95 -13.71 10.42
CA TYR A 146 -9.37 -12.44 9.85
C TYR A 146 -8.90 -11.20 10.62
N PHE A 147 -8.82 -10.11 9.87
CA PHE A 147 -8.46 -8.79 10.36
C PHE A 147 -9.10 -7.72 9.46
N PHE A 148 -9.19 -6.51 9.99
CA PHE A 148 -9.68 -5.35 9.27
C PHE A 148 -8.52 -4.47 8.86
N VAL A 149 -8.66 -3.80 7.73
CA VAL A 149 -7.71 -2.78 7.29
C VAL A 149 -8.44 -1.46 7.16
N TYR A 150 -7.96 -0.47 7.91
CA TYR A 150 -8.35 0.91 7.72
C TYR A 150 -7.30 1.58 6.84
N ILE A 151 -7.74 2.12 5.71
CA ILE A 151 -6.89 2.81 4.74
C ILE A 151 -7.41 4.23 4.57
N LYS A 152 -6.50 5.21 4.68
CA LYS A 152 -6.72 6.55 4.16
C LYS A 152 -5.88 6.70 2.90
N SER A 153 -6.53 6.97 1.77
CA SER A 153 -5.84 7.15 0.49
C SER A 153 -5.39 8.58 0.28
N GLY A 154 -4.49 8.77 -0.69
CA GLY A 154 -3.92 10.08 -1.03
C GLY A 154 -4.94 11.11 -1.52
N ASP A 155 -6.09 10.65 -2.04
CA ASP A 155 -7.23 11.49 -2.44
C ASP A 155 -8.10 11.92 -1.25
N GLY A 156 -7.77 11.44 -0.04
CA GLY A 156 -8.49 11.69 1.20
C GLY A 156 -9.61 10.68 1.48
N SER A 157 -9.90 9.74 0.59
CA SER A 157 -10.91 8.71 0.80
C SER A 157 -10.51 7.77 1.95
N GLU A 158 -11.50 7.31 2.70
CA GLU A 158 -11.30 6.41 3.84
C GLU A 158 -12.03 5.10 3.61
N HIS A 159 -11.31 4.00 3.81
CA HIS A 159 -11.77 2.64 3.56
C HIS A 159 -11.59 1.81 4.82
N LEU A 160 -12.61 1.02 5.15
CA LEU A 160 -12.53 -0.04 6.12
C LEU A 160 -12.91 -1.32 5.38
N ASP A 161 -11.97 -2.25 5.26
CA ASP A 161 -12.21 -3.49 4.53
C ASP A 161 -11.83 -4.69 5.40
N LEU A 162 -12.50 -5.83 5.17
CA LEU A 162 -12.23 -7.10 5.82
C LEU A 162 -11.28 -7.92 4.95
N ILE A 163 -10.26 -8.51 5.57
CA ILE A 163 -9.43 -9.54 4.96
C ILE A 163 -9.54 -10.79 5.80
N TYR A 164 -9.89 -11.91 5.17
CA TYR A 164 -9.96 -13.19 5.86
C TYR A 164 -9.39 -14.34 5.03
N THR A 165 -8.97 -15.38 5.73
CA THR A 165 -8.56 -16.66 5.17
C THR A 165 -9.44 -17.75 5.75
N LYS A 166 -10.08 -18.54 4.87
CA LYS A 166 -10.87 -19.71 5.27
C LYS A 166 -9.95 -20.94 5.35
N ILE A 167 -10.04 -21.64 6.46
CA ILE A 167 -9.30 -22.88 6.76
C ILE A 167 -10.34 -23.99 6.84
N ASN A 168 -10.19 -25.05 6.06
CA ASN A 168 -11.12 -26.18 6.05
C ASN A 168 -10.35 -27.48 6.33
N LEU A 169 -10.56 -28.10 7.49
CA LEU A 169 -9.83 -29.31 7.88
C LEU A 169 -10.31 -30.57 7.15
N ASN A 170 -11.47 -30.52 6.49
CA ASN A 170 -12.02 -31.65 5.73
C ASN A 170 -11.49 -31.72 4.29
N ASN A 171 -10.74 -30.72 3.82
CA ASN A 171 -10.25 -30.63 2.45
C ASN A 171 -8.72 -30.83 2.38
N THR A 172 -8.23 -31.34 1.25
CA THR A 172 -6.80 -31.49 0.96
C THR A 172 -6.10 -30.13 0.86
N ASP A 173 -6.79 -29.11 0.34
CA ASP A 173 -6.38 -27.71 0.41
C ASP A 173 -6.88 -27.06 1.71
N LYS A 174 -6.16 -27.37 2.80
CA LYS A 174 -6.57 -26.99 4.16
C LYS A 174 -6.72 -25.48 4.37
N VAL A 175 -6.05 -24.64 3.56
CA VAL A 175 -6.11 -23.18 3.67
C VAL A 175 -6.33 -22.55 2.31
N LEU A 176 -7.43 -21.80 2.18
CA LEU A 176 -7.76 -21.08 0.96
C LEU A 176 -6.95 -19.79 0.85
N LYS A 177 -6.93 -19.21 -0.36
CA LYS A 177 -6.32 -17.89 -0.60
C LYS A 177 -7.06 -16.82 0.23
N PRO A 178 -6.35 -15.79 0.70
CA PRO A 178 -6.95 -14.68 1.43
C PRO A 178 -7.95 -13.95 0.53
N VAL A 179 -9.08 -13.59 1.12
CA VAL A 179 -10.19 -12.92 0.48
C VAL A 179 -10.28 -11.51 1.04
N LEU A 180 -10.34 -10.52 0.14
CA LEU A 180 -10.68 -9.14 0.46
C LEU A 180 -12.19 -8.95 0.31
N LYS A 181 -12.81 -8.31 1.30
CA LYS A 181 -14.22 -7.91 1.27
C LYS A 181 -14.33 -6.43 1.61
N THR A 182 -14.84 -5.67 0.67
CA THR A 182 -15.13 -4.24 0.85
C THR A 182 -16.43 -4.05 1.62
N LYS A 183 -16.68 -2.80 2.05
CA LYS A 183 -17.97 -2.42 2.64
C LYS A 183 -19.18 -2.87 1.80
N LEU A 184 -19.12 -2.73 0.47
CA LEU A 184 -20.21 -3.12 -0.42
C LEU A 184 -20.37 -4.65 -0.43
N ASP A 185 -19.27 -5.40 -0.55
CA ASP A 185 -19.29 -6.87 -0.53
C ASP A 185 -19.85 -7.46 0.78
N ILE A 186 -19.73 -6.71 1.87
CA ILE A 186 -20.23 -7.08 3.20
C ILE A 186 -21.73 -6.81 3.31
N LEU A 187 -22.23 -5.74 2.69
CA LEU A 187 -23.64 -5.36 2.72
C LEU A 187 -24.51 -6.23 1.82
N GLU A 188 -23.97 -6.70 0.68
CA GLU A 188 -24.70 -7.51 -0.31
C GLU A 188 -24.72 -9.02 0.01
N ASN A 189 -24.12 -9.45 1.13
CA ASN A 189 -23.70 -10.83 1.30
C ASN A 189 -24.82 -11.82 1.68
N THR A 190 -24.77 -13.01 1.10
CA THR A 190 -25.70 -14.14 1.32
C THR A 190 -25.08 -15.33 2.05
N ASN A 191 -23.81 -15.24 2.49
CA ASN A 191 -23.12 -16.32 3.21
C ASN A 191 -23.66 -16.46 4.65
N ASN A 192 -24.08 -17.68 4.99
CA ASN A 192 -24.69 -18.03 6.28
C ASN A 192 -23.75 -18.80 7.23
N ASP A 193 -22.48 -19.02 6.86
CA ASP A 193 -21.49 -19.64 7.75
C ASP A 193 -21.38 -18.82 9.06
N LYS A 194 -21.47 -19.45 10.24
CA LYS A 194 -21.56 -18.70 11.50
C LYS A 194 -20.28 -17.93 11.80
N GLY A 195 -19.12 -18.54 11.52
CA GLY A 195 -17.83 -17.86 11.63
C GLY A 195 -17.75 -16.63 10.72
N TYR A 196 -18.40 -16.69 9.55
CA TYR A 196 -18.52 -15.55 8.66
C TYR A 196 -19.42 -14.45 9.23
N LEU A 197 -20.58 -14.82 9.76
CA LEU A 197 -21.50 -13.89 10.40
C LEU A 197 -20.86 -13.17 11.61
N GLU A 198 -20.01 -13.86 12.37
CA GLU A 198 -19.23 -13.24 13.44
C GLU A 198 -18.30 -12.14 12.91
N MET A 199 -17.53 -12.44 11.85
CA MET A 199 -16.66 -11.43 11.20
C MET A 199 -17.46 -10.22 10.71
N MET A 200 -18.64 -10.45 10.12
CA MET A 200 -19.53 -9.38 9.66
C MET A 200 -20.06 -8.54 10.81
N ASN A 201 -20.41 -9.16 11.94
CA ASN A 201 -20.86 -8.44 13.12
C ASN A 201 -19.74 -7.60 13.73
N SER A 202 -18.52 -8.14 13.80
CA SER A 202 -17.32 -7.41 14.21
C SER A 202 -17.05 -6.22 13.28
N TYR A 203 -17.17 -6.41 11.96
CA TYR A 203 -17.06 -5.33 10.99
C TYR A 203 -18.08 -4.22 11.22
N LYS A 204 -19.37 -4.56 11.36
CA LYS A 204 -20.45 -3.59 11.56
C LYS A 204 -20.28 -2.78 12.84
N LYS A 205 -19.78 -3.40 13.91
CA LYS A 205 -19.43 -2.71 15.15
C LYS A 205 -18.25 -1.76 14.94
N LEU A 206 -17.19 -2.23 14.30
CA LEU A 206 -16.00 -1.42 14.03
C LEU A 206 -16.31 -0.22 13.13
N LEU A 207 -17.20 -0.39 12.15
CA LEU A 207 -17.65 0.67 11.26
C LEU A 207 -18.34 1.82 12.02
N LYS A 208 -19.05 1.54 13.11
CA LYS A 208 -19.67 2.58 13.96
C LYS A 208 -18.64 3.39 14.74
N GLU A 209 -17.45 2.83 14.94
CA GLU A 209 -16.36 3.42 15.72
C GLU A 209 -15.26 4.01 14.80
N ILE A 210 -15.50 4.10 13.49
CA ILE A 210 -14.49 4.49 12.50
C ILE A 210 -13.99 5.93 12.71
N ASP A 211 -14.85 6.84 13.18
CA ASP A 211 -14.46 8.22 13.49
C ASP A 211 -13.47 8.29 14.67
N LYS A 212 -13.50 7.29 15.56
CA LYS A 212 -12.52 7.16 16.65
C LYS A 212 -11.21 6.53 16.17
N LEU A 213 -11.25 5.74 15.08
CA LEU A 213 -10.05 5.23 14.40
C LEU A 213 -9.29 6.36 13.71
N SER A 214 -10.01 7.27 13.05
CA SER A 214 -9.41 8.40 12.32
C SER A 214 -8.78 9.44 13.26
N SER A 215 -9.40 9.69 14.43
CA SER A 215 -8.89 10.63 15.44
C SER A 215 -7.79 10.08 16.34
N GLY A 216 -7.47 8.78 16.25
CA GLY A 216 -6.43 8.13 17.07
C GLY A 216 -6.82 7.89 18.53
N GLN A 217 -8.10 8.04 18.87
CA GLN A 217 -8.61 7.96 20.26
C GLN A 217 -8.99 6.54 20.71
N LEU A 218 -8.87 5.53 19.85
CA LEU A 218 -9.24 4.16 20.23
C LEU A 218 -8.18 3.48 21.10
N VAL A 219 -8.45 3.51 22.41
CA VAL A 219 -8.02 2.49 23.38
C VAL A 219 -9.29 1.74 23.78
N LEU A 220 -9.57 0.60 23.16
CA LEU A 220 -10.68 -0.27 23.57
C LEU A 220 -10.09 -1.50 24.25
N TYR A 221 -10.33 -1.56 25.56
CA TYR A 221 -9.91 -2.58 26.51
C TYR A 221 -10.32 -3.99 26.11
#